data_AF-A0A848Z3Y1-F1
#
_entry.id   AF-A0A848Z3Y1-F1
#
_cell.length_a   1.000
_cell.length_b   1.000
_cell.length_c   1.000
_cell.angle_alpha   90.00
_cell.angle_beta   90.00
_cell.angle_gamma   90.00
#
_symmetry.space_group_name_H-M   'P 1'
#
loop_
_entity.id
_entity.type
_entity.pdbx_description
1 polymer ?
#
loop_
_entity_poly.entity_id
_entity_poly.type
_entity_poly.pdbx_seq_one_letter_code
_entity_poly.pdbx_strand_id
1 'polypeptide(L)'
;MILLRDRAEAEGAAFLRVALTPPDKVAALIAAAGPEEAALLRGAAAERDRLLTDNPAGFARRNPLVADAHAAWQAAEASGDAAAAEAAAQTYAEASLAEQRRLGLPATERRLLTPAGATALLAEFNATDRPDPAALGDRLRGWFGDRWVGVLQQLEEVGLPASLAEIAAMDRADQRAARRRLADLIGTPTAELRTAIGEDGAGVVDQRLRNALVARTRRGLPTFGGPTDAGMENVRRLSYALVDSGEAPRAAADEAATRVWKEVEGVPELIHVRDDFGLRFVGPGVGPYTGEKAREIEELLGAITSAAEDDLDEMIERINLVFGDMPEFAAVVAGYTRLALGAVGRPSMPRENAREALGLFRDLMLTDQIPGGWDYREFPQQGRLAAFESSMRDLVASYQHDYPLAAEYLERFLDGTGGTVELEVDYLRSQPDMAPGEERNRRRFKEWFLGQLDTIDPSEAIHEELNAMSDGDTLTRGTPWVTVISASLSDLEYYLAIRGSNLESNGDFVFNRVGDTILVEGTVVHVWTDEYDWTAGESVRLPSSDDPLRVVSQDDMLALRDFGGAADFHVRPTENWEQDVTGTLTVRDGKVVEADLTWGEMRLVPRSGMANQSP
;
A
#
# COMPACT_ATOMS: atom_id res chain seq x y z
N MET A 1 -20.40 -40.84 -30.37
CA MET A 1 -21.45 -39.87 -29.97
C MET A 1 -22.13 -40.24 -28.67
N ILE A 2 -22.70 -41.45 -28.50
CA ILE A 2 -23.35 -41.86 -27.23
C ILE A 2 -22.38 -41.77 -26.02
N LEU A 3 -21.18 -42.34 -26.13
CA LEU A 3 -20.15 -42.27 -25.07
C LEU A 3 -19.69 -40.83 -24.71
N LEU A 4 -19.75 -39.89 -25.66
CA LEU A 4 -19.41 -38.49 -25.40
C LEU A 4 -20.54 -37.76 -24.65
N ARG A 5 -21.79 -38.14 -24.93
CA ARG A 5 -22.97 -37.62 -24.23
C ARG A 5 -23.02 -38.10 -22.78
N ASP A 6 -22.82 -39.41 -22.57
CA ASP A 6 -22.87 -40.00 -21.22
C ASP A 6 -21.78 -39.41 -20.31
N ARG A 7 -20.59 -39.14 -20.88
CA ARG A 7 -19.50 -38.47 -20.17
C ARG A 7 -19.84 -37.02 -19.81
N ALA A 8 -20.41 -36.24 -20.74
CA ALA A 8 -20.82 -34.87 -20.48
C ALA A 8 -21.93 -34.78 -19.41
N GLU A 9 -22.87 -35.72 -19.41
CA GLU A 9 -23.91 -35.83 -18.38
C GLU A 9 -23.30 -36.16 -17.00
N ALA A 10 -22.30 -37.05 -16.94
CA ALA A 10 -21.58 -37.39 -15.71
C ALA A 10 -20.73 -36.23 -15.17
N GLU A 11 -20.01 -35.51 -16.05
CA GLU A 11 -19.23 -34.31 -15.69
C GLU A 11 -20.15 -33.19 -15.16
N GLY A 12 -21.30 -32.97 -15.80
CA GLY A 12 -22.30 -32.02 -15.33
C GLY A 12 -22.90 -32.38 -13.95
N ALA A 13 -23.20 -33.65 -13.72
CA ALA A 13 -23.72 -34.13 -12.44
C ALA A 13 -22.68 -34.01 -11.31
N ALA A 14 -21.41 -34.33 -11.59
CA ALA A 14 -20.31 -34.15 -10.65
C ALA A 14 -20.13 -32.67 -10.29
N PHE A 15 -20.16 -31.77 -11.28
CA PHE A 15 -20.06 -30.34 -11.08
C PHE A 15 -21.19 -29.79 -10.18
N LEU A 16 -22.45 -30.16 -10.45
CA LEU A 16 -23.58 -29.74 -9.62
C LEU A 16 -23.44 -30.22 -8.17
N ARG A 17 -22.97 -31.45 -7.95
CA ARG A 17 -22.73 -31.96 -6.59
C ARG A 17 -21.67 -31.15 -5.85
N VAL A 18 -20.56 -30.84 -6.52
CA VAL A 18 -19.48 -30.05 -5.89
C VAL A 18 -19.88 -28.59 -5.67
N ALA A 19 -20.58 -27.97 -6.62
CA ALA A 19 -21.06 -26.59 -6.51
C ALA A 19 -22.04 -26.36 -5.34
N LEU A 20 -22.87 -27.37 -5.04
CA LEU A 20 -23.82 -27.32 -3.92
C LEU A 20 -23.21 -27.71 -2.58
N THR A 21 -22.06 -28.41 -2.58
CA THR A 21 -21.40 -28.88 -1.36
C THR A 21 -20.58 -27.76 -0.72
N PRO A 22 -20.74 -27.49 0.59
CA PRO A 22 -19.88 -26.56 1.33
C PRO A 22 -18.39 -26.88 1.12
N PRO A 23 -17.50 -25.89 0.95
CA PRO A 23 -16.08 -26.12 0.64
C PRO A 23 -15.39 -27.12 1.58
N ASP A 24 -15.65 -27.02 2.88
CA ASP A 24 -15.12 -27.89 3.94
C ASP A 24 -15.57 -29.35 3.83
N LYS A 25 -16.63 -29.63 3.06
CA LYS A 25 -17.20 -30.98 2.88
C LYS A 25 -16.83 -31.63 1.54
N VAL A 26 -16.19 -30.89 0.61
CA VAL A 26 -15.83 -31.42 -0.71
C VAL A 26 -14.81 -32.56 -0.61
N ALA A 27 -13.82 -32.44 0.29
CA ALA A 27 -12.83 -33.49 0.49
C ALA A 27 -13.48 -34.80 0.96
N ALA A 28 -14.45 -34.72 1.87
CA ALA A 28 -15.21 -35.89 2.34
C ALA A 28 -16.09 -36.48 1.23
N LEU A 29 -16.70 -35.64 0.37
CA LEU A 29 -17.46 -36.08 -0.80
C LEU A 29 -16.59 -36.86 -1.78
N ILE A 30 -15.37 -36.38 -2.06
CA ILE A 30 -14.40 -37.05 -2.94
C ILE A 30 -13.92 -38.36 -2.33
N ALA A 31 -13.64 -38.38 -1.02
CA ALA A 31 -13.16 -39.56 -0.32
C ALA A 31 -14.21 -40.70 -0.26
N ALA A 32 -15.50 -40.37 -0.27
CA ALA A 32 -16.60 -41.33 -0.25
C ALA A 32 -16.94 -41.92 -1.64
N ALA A 33 -16.38 -41.38 -2.71
CA ALA A 33 -16.70 -41.78 -4.09
C ALA A 33 -15.79 -42.90 -4.61
N GLY A 34 -16.29 -43.71 -5.56
CA GLY A 34 -15.46 -44.69 -6.29
C GLY A 34 -14.38 -43.99 -7.14
N PRO A 35 -13.32 -44.69 -7.59
CA PRO A 35 -12.16 -44.04 -8.25
C PRO A 35 -12.50 -43.16 -9.46
N GLU A 36 -13.42 -43.61 -10.32
CA GLU A 36 -13.85 -42.87 -11.51
C GLU A 36 -14.67 -41.62 -11.13
N GLU A 37 -15.61 -41.76 -10.20
CA GLU A 37 -16.43 -40.66 -9.69
C GLU A 37 -15.58 -39.65 -8.91
N ALA A 38 -14.60 -40.10 -8.11
CA ALA A 38 -13.66 -39.24 -7.40
C ALA A 38 -12.81 -38.40 -8.36
N ALA A 39 -12.40 -38.95 -9.50
CA ALA A 39 -11.70 -38.18 -10.53
C ALA A 39 -12.59 -37.08 -11.13
N LEU A 40 -13.85 -37.39 -11.44
CA LEU A 40 -14.83 -36.40 -11.90
C LEU A 40 -15.09 -35.31 -10.86
N LEU A 41 -15.25 -35.68 -9.58
CA LEU A 41 -15.46 -34.73 -8.48
C LEU A 41 -14.26 -33.82 -8.22
N ARG A 42 -13.02 -34.32 -8.38
CA ARG A 42 -11.81 -33.46 -8.30
C ARG A 42 -11.75 -32.45 -9.44
N GLY A 43 -12.02 -32.88 -10.67
CA GLY A 43 -12.10 -31.98 -11.82
C GLY A 43 -13.19 -30.92 -11.63
N ALA A 44 -14.36 -31.33 -11.14
CA ALA A 44 -15.45 -30.43 -10.78
C ALA A 44 -15.09 -29.42 -9.67
N ALA A 45 -14.31 -29.85 -8.66
CA ALA A 45 -13.83 -28.97 -7.59
C ALA A 45 -12.85 -27.92 -8.12
N ALA A 46 -11.86 -28.34 -8.91
CA ALA A 46 -10.91 -27.41 -9.53
C ALA A 46 -11.63 -26.39 -10.43
N GLU A 47 -12.60 -26.84 -11.23
CA GLU A 47 -13.39 -25.94 -12.08
C GLU A 47 -14.29 -24.99 -11.26
N ARG A 48 -14.87 -25.47 -10.16
CA ARG A 48 -15.62 -24.61 -9.23
C ARG A 48 -14.72 -23.52 -8.67
N ASP A 49 -13.55 -23.89 -8.14
CA ASP A 49 -12.64 -22.95 -7.47
C ASP A 49 -12.08 -21.92 -8.46
N ARG A 50 -11.77 -22.36 -9.69
CA ARG A 50 -11.44 -21.46 -10.80
C ARG A 50 -12.56 -20.46 -11.08
N LEU A 51 -13.80 -20.93 -11.24
CA LEU A 51 -14.95 -20.04 -11.52
C LEU A 51 -15.28 -19.08 -10.36
N LEU A 52 -15.06 -19.51 -9.11
CA LEU A 52 -15.20 -18.65 -7.92
C LEU A 52 -14.14 -17.56 -7.88
N THR A 53 -12.92 -17.87 -8.33
CA THR A 53 -11.82 -16.91 -8.42
C THR A 53 -12.05 -15.92 -9.57
N ASP A 54 -12.39 -16.43 -10.76
CA ASP A 54 -12.52 -15.61 -11.97
C ASP A 54 -13.77 -14.72 -11.97
N ASN A 55 -14.89 -15.21 -11.42
CA ASN A 55 -16.18 -14.52 -11.47
C ASN A 55 -17.11 -14.96 -10.32
N PRO A 56 -16.82 -14.56 -9.07
CA PRO A 56 -17.57 -15.02 -7.89
C PRO A 56 -19.06 -14.63 -7.95
N ALA A 57 -19.38 -13.42 -8.44
CA ALA A 57 -20.76 -12.98 -8.63
C ALA A 57 -21.49 -13.82 -9.70
N GLY A 58 -20.83 -14.13 -10.81
CA GLY A 58 -21.40 -14.92 -11.89
C GLY A 58 -21.61 -16.39 -11.51
N PHE A 59 -20.73 -16.93 -10.68
CA PHE A 59 -20.91 -18.24 -10.09
C PHE A 59 -22.08 -18.25 -9.09
N ALA A 60 -22.15 -17.26 -8.19
CA ALA A 60 -23.23 -17.15 -7.21
C ALA A 60 -24.61 -17.04 -7.85
N ARG A 61 -24.73 -16.36 -9.00
CA ARG A 61 -25.95 -16.28 -9.81
C ARG A 61 -26.47 -17.62 -10.35
N ARG A 62 -25.71 -18.71 -10.26
CA ARG A 62 -26.20 -20.06 -10.58
C ARG A 62 -27.11 -20.62 -9.48
N ASN A 63 -27.07 -20.05 -8.28
CA ASN A 63 -28.01 -20.37 -7.21
C ASN A 63 -29.40 -19.80 -7.56
N PRO A 64 -30.48 -20.60 -7.54
CA PRO A 64 -31.83 -20.14 -7.90
C PRO A 64 -32.29 -18.91 -7.11
N LEU A 65 -31.97 -18.80 -5.82
CA LEU A 65 -32.37 -17.65 -5.00
C LEU A 65 -31.69 -16.35 -5.46
N VAL A 66 -30.41 -16.44 -5.84
CA VAL A 66 -29.66 -15.30 -6.36
C VAL A 66 -30.14 -14.95 -7.77
N ALA A 67 -30.43 -15.94 -8.60
CA ALA A 67 -30.97 -15.76 -9.94
C ALA A 67 -32.35 -15.08 -9.92
N ASP A 68 -33.25 -15.54 -9.04
CA ASP A 68 -34.59 -14.98 -8.86
C ASP A 68 -34.52 -13.52 -8.35
N ALA A 69 -33.64 -13.25 -7.37
CA ALA A 69 -33.43 -11.89 -6.87
C ALA A 69 -32.86 -10.95 -7.95
N HIS A 70 -31.92 -11.43 -8.77
CA HIS A 70 -31.39 -10.68 -9.90
C HIS A 70 -32.47 -10.39 -10.95
N ALA A 71 -33.30 -11.39 -11.29
CA ALA A 71 -34.40 -11.21 -12.24
C ALA A 71 -35.45 -10.20 -11.72
N ALA A 72 -35.76 -10.25 -10.42
CA ALA A 72 -36.64 -9.27 -9.77
C ALA A 72 -36.07 -7.85 -9.84
N TRP A 73 -34.76 -7.69 -9.62
CA TRP A 73 -34.09 -6.39 -9.77
C TRP A 73 -34.18 -5.88 -11.21
N GLN A 74 -33.86 -6.70 -12.21
CA GLN A 74 -33.97 -6.30 -13.62
C GLN A 74 -35.40 -5.91 -14.02
N ALA A 75 -36.40 -6.64 -13.52
CA ALA A 75 -37.80 -6.33 -13.77
C ALA A 75 -38.23 -5.00 -13.11
N ALA A 76 -37.75 -4.73 -11.89
CA ALA A 76 -38.02 -3.49 -11.18
C ALA A 76 -37.34 -2.29 -11.86
N GLU A 77 -36.09 -2.43 -12.31
CA GLU A 77 -35.40 -1.38 -13.08
C GLU A 77 -36.14 -1.08 -14.40
N ALA A 78 -36.57 -2.11 -15.13
CA ALA A 78 -37.33 -1.96 -16.37
C ALA A 78 -38.71 -1.30 -16.16
N SER A 79 -39.25 -1.32 -14.95
CA SER A 79 -40.55 -0.68 -14.65
C SER A 79 -40.45 0.85 -14.51
N GLY A 80 -39.24 1.39 -14.29
CA GLY A 80 -39.02 2.80 -13.97
C GLY A 80 -39.37 3.22 -12.54
N ASP A 81 -39.86 2.30 -11.69
CA ASP A 81 -40.07 2.55 -10.27
C ASP A 81 -38.74 2.46 -9.51
N ALA A 82 -38.14 3.63 -9.24
CA ALA A 82 -36.85 3.73 -8.56
C ALA A 82 -36.83 3.07 -7.17
N ALA A 83 -37.91 3.19 -6.39
CA ALA A 83 -37.97 2.61 -5.05
C ALA A 83 -38.07 1.08 -5.09
N ALA A 84 -38.85 0.55 -6.04
CA ALA A 84 -38.91 -0.89 -6.28
C ALA A 84 -37.55 -1.44 -6.78
N ALA A 85 -36.89 -0.72 -7.68
CA ALA A 85 -35.58 -1.09 -8.21
C ALA A 85 -34.51 -1.12 -7.11
N GLU A 86 -34.48 -0.11 -6.25
CA GLU A 86 -33.60 -0.04 -5.06
C GLU A 86 -33.84 -1.22 -4.11
N ALA A 87 -35.08 -1.48 -3.70
CA ALA A 87 -35.39 -2.58 -2.79
C ALA A 87 -35.01 -3.95 -3.39
N ALA A 88 -35.25 -4.16 -4.69
CA ALA A 88 -34.91 -5.39 -5.38
C ALA A 88 -33.39 -5.55 -5.55
N ALA A 89 -32.66 -4.47 -5.83
CA ALA A 89 -31.20 -4.46 -5.92
C ALA A 89 -30.55 -4.83 -4.58
N GLN A 90 -31.05 -4.28 -3.47
CA GLN A 90 -30.57 -4.61 -2.12
C GLN A 90 -30.81 -6.09 -1.79
N THR A 91 -31.98 -6.62 -2.17
CA THR A 91 -32.30 -8.05 -2.03
C THR A 91 -31.34 -8.93 -2.83
N TYR A 92 -31.05 -8.56 -4.09
CA TYR A 92 -30.05 -9.25 -4.91
C TYR A 92 -28.66 -9.21 -4.28
N ALA A 93 -28.23 -8.05 -3.79
CA ALA A 93 -26.92 -7.86 -3.19
C ALA A 93 -26.74 -8.75 -1.95
N GLU A 94 -27.74 -8.80 -1.07
CA GLU A 94 -27.73 -9.64 0.11
C GLU A 94 -27.69 -11.13 -0.23
N ALA A 95 -28.54 -11.57 -1.17
CA ALA A 95 -28.57 -12.96 -1.62
C ALA A 95 -27.22 -13.38 -2.24
N SER A 96 -26.65 -12.54 -3.12
CA SER A 96 -25.37 -12.81 -3.79
C SER A 96 -24.22 -12.94 -2.80
N LEU A 97 -24.10 -12.00 -1.83
CA LEU A 97 -23.05 -12.02 -0.83
C LEU A 97 -23.21 -13.15 0.18
N ALA A 98 -24.45 -13.49 0.57
CA ALA A 98 -24.73 -14.62 1.42
C ALA A 98 -24.31 -15.94 0.76
N GLU A 99 -24.57 -16.08 -0.55
CA GLU A 99 -24.16 -17.26 -1.31
C GLU A 99 -22.64 -17.35 -1.44
N GLN A 100 -21.96 -16.24 -1.76
CA GLN A 100 -20.49 -16.23 -1.82
C GLN A 100 -19.84 -16.55 -0.47
N ARG A 101 -20.44 -16.08 0.63
CA ARG A 101 -20.02 -16.48 1.98
C ARG A 101 -20.22 -17.97 2.24
N ARG A 102 -21.36 -18.54 1.83
CA ARG A 102 -21.63 -20.00 1.93
C ARG A 102 -20.61 -20.81 1.12
N LEU A 103 -20.14 -20.25 0.01
CA LEU A 103 -19.10 -20.83 -0.86
C LEU A 103 -17.67 -20.60 -0.34
N GLY A 104 -17.50 -20.00 0.84
CA GLY A 104 -16.21 -19.86 1.52
C GLY A 104 -15.35 -18.67 1.09
N LEU A 105 -15.87 -17.78 0.23
CA LEU A 105 -15.12 -16.59 -0.20
C LEU A 105 -14.88 -15.63 0.99
N PRO A 106 -13.64 -15.16 1.22
CA PRO A 106 -13.35 -14.12 2.21
C PRO A 106 -14.02 -12.81 1.80
N ALA A 107 -14.26 -11.91 2.77
CA ALA A 107 -15.02 -10.69 2.54
C ALA A 107 -14.43 -9.80 1.42
N THR A 108 -13.10 -9.79 1.27
CA THR A 108 -12.33 -9.04 0.28
C THR A 108 -12.45 -9.55 -1.15
N GLU A 109 -12.79 -10.83 -1.34
CA GLU A 109 -12.94 -11.46 -2.67
C GLU A 109 -14.40 -11.49 -3.14
N ARG A 110 -15.34 -11.08 -2.30
CA ARG A 110 -16.76 -11.05 -2.69
C ARG A 110 -17.01 -9.92 -3.67
N ARG A 111 -17.86 -10.18 -4.67
CA ARG A 111 -18.21 -9.23 -5.74
C ARG A 111 -19.72 -9.15 -5.92
N LEU A 112 -20.25 -8.00 -6.31
CA LEU A 112 -21.70 -7.81 -6.52
C LEU A 112 -22.07 -7.81 -8.01
N LEU A 113 -21.17 -7.30 -8.84
CA LEU A 113 -21.25 -7.32 -10.28
C LEU A 113 -20.41 -8.47 -10.84
N THR A 114 -20.88 -9.06 -11.93
CA THR A 114 -20.02 -9.88 -12.79
C THR A 114 -19.14 -8.95 -13.63
N PRO A 115 -18.00 -9.39 -14.17
CA PRO A 115 -17.20 -8.56 -15.08
C PRO A 115 -18.03 -7.98 -16.23
N ALA A 116 -18.88 -8.80 -16.87
CA ALA A 116 -19.80 -8.34 -17.90
C ALA A 116 -20.84 -7.33 -17.41
N GLY A 117 -21.33 -7.49 -16.16
CA GLY A 117 -22.26 -6.55 -15.54
C GLY A 117 -21.59 -5.20 -15.22
N ALA A 118 -20.36 -5.22 -14.72
CA ALA A 118 -19.55 -4.03 -14.49
C ALA A 118 -19.26 -3.30 -15.82
N THR A 119 -18.84 -4.03 -16.86
CA THR A 119 -18.62 -3.45 -18.20
C THR A 119 -19.90 -2.86 -18.78
N ALA A 120 -21.05 -3.52 -18.64
CA ALA A 120 -22.33 -3.00 -19.13
C ALA A 120 -22.74 -1.71 -18.41
N LEU A 121 -22.58 -1.66 -17.07
CA LEU A 121 -22.88 -0.48 -16.28
C LEU A 121 -21.94 0.69 -16.62
N LEU A 122 -20.65 0.42 -16.82
CA LEU A 122 -19.67 1.40 -17.28
C LEU A 122 -19.99 1.91 -18.69
N ALA A 123 -20.42 1.03 -19.60
CA ALA A 123 -20.84 1.41 -20.94
C ALA A 123 -22.09 2.31 -20.92
N GLU A 124 -23.07 2.02 -20.05
CA GLU A 124 -24.25 2.88 -19.85
C GLU A 124 -23.85 4.26 -19.32
N PHE A 125 -22.95 4.30 -18.34
CA PHE A 125 -22.41 5.54 -17.80
C PHE A 125 -21.72 6.39 -18.89
N ASN A 126 -20.87 5.75 -19.70
CA ASN A 126 -20.13 6.39 -20.79
C ASN A 126 -20.99 6.70 -22.03
N ALA A 127 -22.19 6.14 -22.15
CA ALA A 127 -23.09 6.41 -23.27
C ALA A 127 -23.72 7.82 -23.23
N THR A 128 -23.56 8.53 -22.11
CA THR A 128 -24.00 9.92 -21.97
C THR A 128 -22.92 10.87 -22.51
N ASP A 129 -23.33 11.92 -23.24
CA ASP A 129 -22.39 12.92 -23.79
C ASP A 129 -21.55 13.61 -22.70
N ARG A 130 -22.05 13.59 -21.46
CA ARG A 130 -21.39 14.10 -20.25
C ARG A 130 -21.63 13.10 -19.12
N PRO A 131 -20.74 12.13 -18.92
CA PRO A 131 -20.82 11.21 -17.80
C PRO A 131 -20.89 12.02 -16.51
N ASP A 132 -21.89 11.71 -15.69
CA ASP A 132 -22.10 12.38 -14.41
C ASP A 132 -21.75 11.40 -13.27
N PRO A 133 -20.50 11.43 -12.75
CA PRO A 133 -20.08 10.56 -11.66
C PRO A 133 -20.99 10.73 -10.44
N ALA A 134 -21.63 11.89 -10.31
CA ALA A 134 -22.60 12.14 -9.27
C ALA A 134 -23.81 11.22 -9.41
N ALA A 135 -24.47 11.26 -10.56
CA ALA A 135 -25.61 10.42 -10.83
C ALA A 135 -25.25 8.93 -10.67
N LEU A 136 -24.04 8.52 -11.09
CA LEU A 136 -23.55 7.17 -10.90
C LEU A 136 -23.47 6.80 -9.40
N GLY A 137 -22.80 7.61 -8.59
CA GLY A 137 -22.65 7.36 -7.14
C GLY A 137 -23.99 7.29 -6.41
N ASP A 138 -24.92 8.20 -6.72
CA ASP A 138 -26.25 8.19 -6.10
C ASP A 138 -27.08 6.96 -6.51
N ARG A 139 -26.98 6.55 -7.78
CA ARG A 139 -27.64 5.34 -8.29
C ARG A 139 -27.10 4.08 -7.62
N LEU A 140 -25.77 3.95 -7.55
CA LEU A 140 -25.11 2.83 -6.88
C LEU A 140 -25.46 2.77 -5.39
N ARG A 141 -25.52 3.91 -4.70
CA ARG A 141 -25.93 3.98 -3.29
C ARG A 141 -27.36 3.50 -3.10
N GLY A 142 -28.30 3.96 -3.93
CA GLY A 142 -29.68 3.48 -3.89
C GLY A 142 -29.73 1.96 -4.05
N TRP A 143 -29.05 1.42 -5.07
CA TRP A 143 -29.08 -0.01 -5.35
C TRP A 143 -28.39 -0.89 -4.30
N PHE A 144 -27.26 -0.46 -3.76
CA PHE A 144 -26.39 -1.33 -2.97
C PHE A 144 -26.24 -0.92 -1.50
N GLY A 145 -26.89 0.17 -1.08
CA GLY A 145 -26.75 0.73 0.27
C GLY A 145 -25.28 0.98 0.59
N ASP A 146 -24.83 0.63 1.80
CA ASP A 146 -23.45 0.80 2.27
C ASP A 146 -22.38 0.02 1.46
N ARG A 147 -22.80 -0.86 0.54
CA ARG A 147 -21.90 -1.72 -0.24
C ARG A 147 -21.48 -1.09 -1.57
N TRP A 148 -22.02 0.07 -1.90
CA TRP A 148 -21.81 0.76 -3.18
C TRP A 148 -20.35 1.11 -3.47
N VAL A 149 -19.52 1.38 -2.45
CA VAL A 149 -18.08 1.65 -2.61
C VAL A 149 -17.36 0.43 -3.19
N GLY A 150 -17.69 -0.77 -2.72
CA GLY A 150 -17.14 -2.01 -3.27
C GLY A 150 -17.61 -2.27 -4.71
N VAL A 151 -18.74 -1.68 -5.13
CA VAL A 151 -19.20 -1.72 -6.52
C VAL A 151 -18.46 -0.71 -7.39
N LEU A 152 -18.12 0.47 -6.87
CA LEU A 152 -17.25 1.43 -7.57
C LEU A 152 -15.88 0.82 -7.87
N GLN A 153 -15.28 0.13 -6.90
CA GLN A 153 -14.00 -0.58 -7.11
C GLN A 153 -14.11 -1.63 -8.23
N GLN A 154 -15.24 -2.33 -8.34
CA GLN A 154 -15.50 -3.27 -9.45
C GLN A 154 -15.65 -2.57 -10.80
N LEU A 155 -16.11 -1.31 -10.83
CA LEU A 155 -16.14 -0.51 -12.05
C LEU A 155 -14.74 -0.02 -12.43
N GLU A 156 -13.89 0.32 -11.46
CA GLU A 156 -12.48 0.64 -11.70
C GLU A 156 -11.73 -0.56 -12.31
N GLU A 157 -11.94 -1.77 -11.79
CA GLU A 157 -11.37 -3.03 -12.32
C GLU A 157 -11.68 -3.24 -13.84
N VAL A 158 -12.79 -2.68 -14.35
CA VAL A 158 -13.18 -2.77 -15.77
C VAL A 158 -13.00 -1.47 -16.56
N GLY A 159 -12.31 -0.48 -15.99
CA GLY A 159 -11.87 0.72 -16.71
C GLY A 159 -12.60 2.03 -16.37
N LEU A 160 -13.35 2.11 -15.26
CA LEU A 160 -13.76 3.41 -14.72
C LEU A 160 -12.51 4.16 -14.25
N PRO A 161 -12.21 5.36 -14.75
CA PRO A 161 -11.06 6.12 -14.26
C PRO A 161 -11.18 6.37 -12.75
N ALA A 162 -10.09 6.14 -12.01
CA ALA A 162 -10.05 6.30 -10.55
C ALA A 162 -10.55 7.68 -10.09
N SER A 163 -10.24 8.74 -10.85
CA SER A 163 -10.74 10.10 -10.57
C SER A 163 -12.26 10.20 -10.60
N LEU A 164 -12.94 9.46 -11.49
CA LEU A 164 -14.40 9.44 -11.56
C LEU A 164 -15.00 8.64 -10.41
N ALA A 165 -14.37 7.54 -10.02
CA ALA A 165 -14.81 6.74 -8.88
C ALA A 165 -14.68 7.53 -7.57
N GLU A 166 -13.58 8.27 -7.38
CA GLU A 166 -13.42 9.20 -6.26
C GLU A 166 -14.51 10.29 -6.24
N ILE A 167 -14.84 10.87 -7.39
CA ILE A 167 -15.89 11.90 -7.47
C ILE A 167 -17.27 11.29 -7.21
N ALA A 168 -17.54 10.09 -7.72
CA ALA A 168 -18.76 9.34 -7.41
C ALA A 168 -18.85 8.99 -5.92
N ALA A 169 -17.69 8.73 -5.28
CA ALA A 169 -17.57 8.49 -3.85
C ALA A 169 -18.01 9.70 -3.01
N MET A 170 -18.11 10.90 -3.61
CA MET A 170 -18.32 12.12 -2.83
C MET A 170 -19.77 12.37 -2.41
N ASP A 171 -20.16 12.13 -1.15
CA ASP A 171 -21.60 12.01 -0.83
C ASP A 171 -22.16 12.78 0.37
N ARG A 172 -21.29 13.35 1.21
CA ARG A 172 -21.78 14.14 2.35
C ARG A 172 -22.43 15.44 1.87
N ALA A 173 -23.33 15.97 2.69
CA ALA A 173 -24.12 17.15 2.36
C ALA A 173 -23.23 18.37 1.99
N ASP A 174 -22.08 18.51 2.63
CA ASP A 174 -21.09 19.56 2.39
C ASP A 174 -20.25 19.35 1.12
N GLN A 175 -20.30 18.16 0.51
CA GLN A 175 -19.43 17.74 -0.59
C GLN A 175 -20.13 17.77 -1.95
N ARG A 176 -21.47 17.77 -1.96
CA ARG A 176 -22.27 17.84 -3.19
C ARG A 176 -21.93 19.04 -4.06
N ALA A 177 -21.53 20.16 -3.46
CA ALA A 177 -21.08 21.34 -4.19
C ALA A 177 -19.70 21.15 -4.85
N ALA A 178 -18.76 20.51 -4.15
CA ALA A 178 -17.43 20.20 -4.68
C ALA A 178 -17.52 19.14 -5.79
N ARG A 179 -18.30 18.09 -5.57
CA ARG A 179 -18.59 17.02 -6.54
C ARG A 179 -19.13 17.54 -7.86
N ARG A 180 -20.13 18.44 -7.82
CA ARG A 180 -20.67 19.07 -9.05
C ARG A 180 -19.62 19.88 -9.80
N ARG A 181 -18.83 20.69 -9.08
CA ARG A 181 -17.75 21.48 -9.70
C ARG A 181 -16.67 20.59 -10.30
N LEU A 182 -16.28 19.50 -9.62
CA LEU A 182 -15.31 18.54 -10.15
C LEU A 182 -15.86 17.79 -11.36
N ALA A 183 -17.14 17.39 -11.36
CA ALA A 183 -17.83 16.83 -12.53
C ALA A 183 -17.76 17.77 -13.74
N ASP A 184 -17.96 19.07 -13.54
CA ASP A 184 -17.85 20.06 -14.61
C ASP A 184 -16.41 20.25 -15.12
N LEU A 185 -15.40 19.99 -14.27
CA LEU A 185 -13.97 20.20 -14.56
C LEU A 185 -13.25 18.96 -15.10
N ILE A 186 -13.84 17.76 -15.02
CA ILE A 186 -13.21 16.51 -15.47
C ILE A 186 -12.80 16.58 -16.95
N GLY A 187 -13.55 17.33 -17.76
CA GLY A 187 -13.25 17.57 -19.18
C GLY A 187 -12.26 18.70 -19.47
N THR A 188 -11.81 19.44 -18.46
CA THR A 188 -10.86 20.55 -18.63
C THR A 188 -9.47 20.12 -18.20
N PRO A 189 -8.48 20.09 -19.12
CA PRO A 189 -7.10 19.80 -18.77
C PRO A 189 -6.55 20.77 -17.71
N THR A 190 -5.80 20.24 -16.75
CA THR A 190 -5.20 21.03 -15.67
C THR A 190 -4.25 22.11 -16.17
N ALA A 191 -3.60 21.89 -17.32
CA ALA A 191 -2.77 22.90 -18.00
C ALA A 191 -3.59 24.12 -18.47
N GLU A 192 -4.83 23.92 -18.90
CA GLU A 192 -5.72 25.01 -19.30
C GLU A 192 -6.16 25.85 -18.10
N LEU A 193 -6.51 25.19 -16.99
CA LEU A 193 -6.83 25.87 -15.73
C LEU A 193 -5.62 26.63 -15.16
N ARG A 194 -4.42 26.03 -15.23
CA ARG A 194 -3.15 26.67 -14.85
C ARG A 194 -2.91 27.94 -15.67
N THR A 195 -3.14 27.86 -16.98
CA THR A 195 -2.96 28.99 -17.91
C THR A 195 -3.97 30.11 -17.60
N ALA A 196 -5.22 29.76 -17.27
CA ALA A 196 -6.27 30.74 -16.96
C ALA A 196 -5.94 31.62 -15.74
N ILE A 197 -5.32 31.03 -14.70
CA ILE A 197 -5.00 31.73 -13.45
C ILE A 197 -3.59 32.34 -13.39
N GLY A 198 -2.75 32.05 -14.39
CA GLY A 198 -1.36 32.50 -14.48
C GLY A 198 -0.36 31.73 -13.61
N GLU A 199 0.91 31.73 -14.02
CA GLU A 199 2.00 30.95 -13.39
C GLU A 199 2.21 31.29 -11.90
N ASP A 200 2.08 32.56 -11.51
CA ASP A 200 2.22 32.98 -10.11
C ASP A 200 1.12 32.39 -9.21
N GLY A 201 -0.13 32.41 -9.68
CA GLY A 201 -1.27 31.82 -8.98
C GLY A 201 -1.13 30.30 -8.87
N ALA A 202 -0.68 29.66 -9.95
CA ALA A 202 -0.44 28.23 -10.00
C ALA A 202 0.68 27.77 -9.05
N GLY A 203 1.81 28.50 -9.03
CA GLY A 203 2.94 28.19 -8.16
C GLY A 203 2.57 28.22 -6.67
N VAL A 204 1.69 29.13 -6.26
CA VAL A 204 1.21 29.20 -4.87
C VAL A 204 0.33 28.01 -4.51
N VAL A 205 -0.56 27.59 -5.42
CA VAL A 205 -1.41 26.41 -5.24
C VAL A 205 -0.56 25.13 -5.16
N ASP A 206 0.34 24.91 -6.11
CA ASP A 206 1.20 23.71 -6.14
C ASP A 206 2.08 23.62 -4.88
N GLN A 207 2.65 24.75 -4.43
CA GLN A 207 3.45 24.78 -3.22
C GLN A 207 2.64 24.47 -1.96
N ARG A 208 1.39 24.96 -1.90
CA ARG A 208 0.47 24.69 -0.79
C ARG A 208 0.07 23.23 -0.72
N LEU A 209 -0.21 22.61 -1.86
CA LEU A 209 -0.53 21.19 -1.94
C LEU A 209 0.65 20.32 -1.50
N ARG A 210 1.88 20.64 -1.95
CA ARG A 210 3.10 19.98 -1.45
C ARG A 210 3.25 20.10 0.06
N ASN A 211 3.08 21.31 0.61
CA ASN A 211 3.19 21.54 2.05
C ASN A 211 2.10 20.80 2.84
N ALA A 212 0.88 20.70 2.29
CA ALA A 212 -0.21 19.98 2.92
C ALA A 212 0.03 18.46 2.92
N LEU A 213 0.64 17.92 1.86
CA LEU A 213 1.08 16.52 1.79
C LEU A 213 2.09 16.22 2.91
N VAL A 214 3.14 17.04 3.01
CA VAL A 214 4.17 16.94 4.05
C VAL A 214 3.57 17.08 5.46
N ALA A 215 2.62 18.01 5.65
CA ALA A 215 1.97 18.21 6.93
C ALA A 215 1.06 17.04 7.34
N ARG A 216 0.46 16.33 6.38
CA ARG A 216 -0.37 15.14 6.64
C ARG A 216 0.50 13.95 7.05
N THR A 217 1.61 13.72 6.34
CA THR A 217 2.61 12.71 6.70
C THR A 217 3.12 12.90 8.13
N ARG A 218 3.33 14.16 8.55
CA ARG A 218 3.74 14.51 9.92
C ARG A 218 2.68 14.30 11.00
N ARG A 219 1.40 14.13 10.66
CA ARG A 219 0.30 13.95 11.64
C ARG A 219 -0.03 12.49 11.95
N GLY A 220 0.70 11.52 11.39
CA GLY A 220 0.52 10.10 11.70
C GLY A 220 -0.87 9.54 11.35
N LEU A 221 -1.58 10.18 10.42
CA LEU A 221 -2.79 9.61 9.81
C LEU A 221 -2.30 8.57 8.79
N PRO A 222 -2.71 7.28 8.91
CA PRO A 222 -2.22 6.26 8.01
C PRO A 222 -2.69 6.60 6.58
N THR A 223 -1.76 6.65 5.64
CA THR A 223 -2.07 6.68 4.20
C THR A 223 -2.56 5.31 3.76
N PHE A 224 -3.69 4.83 4.29
CA PHE A 224 -4.40 3.72 3.65
C PHE A 224 -5.02 4.26 2.36
N GLY A 225 -4.24 4.14 1.28
CA GLY A 225 -4.43 4.89 0.05
C GLY A 225 -3.97 6.33 0.26
N GLY A 226 -2.66 6.60 0.16
CA GLY A 226 -2.18 7.98 -0.02
C GLY A 226 -3.02 8.67 -1.09
N PRO A 227 -3.20 10.01 -1.05
CA PRO A 227 -4.03 10.66 -2.05
C PRO A 227 -3.51 10.21 -3.40
N THR A 228 -4.33 9.44 -4.12
CA THR A 228 -3.88 8.81 -5.35
C THR A 228 -3.41 9.94 -6.26
N ASP A 229 -2.55 9.67 -7.24
CA ASP A 229 -2.18 10.73 -8.20
C ASP A 229 -3.45 11.38 -8.80
N ALA A 230 -4.54 10.60 -8.91
CA ALA A 230 -5.87 11.09 -9.27
C ALA A 230 -6.53 11.99 -8.19
N GLY A 231 -6.48 11.62 -6.92
CA GLY A 231 -6.97 12.43 -5.81
C GLY A 231 -6.22 13.75 -5.65
N MET A 232 -4.89 13.72 -5.76
CA MET A 232 -4.08 14.95 -5.77
C MET A 232 -4.38 15.81 -6.99
N GLU A 233 -4.59 15.20 -8.15
CA GLU A 233 -4.95 15.90 -9.36
C GLU A 233 -6.36 16.52 -9.27
N ASN A 234 -7.30 15.84 -8.64
CA ASN A 234 -8.64 16.36 -8.34
C ASN A 234 -8.56 17.56 -7.38
N VAL A 235 -7.76 17.47 -6.31
CA VAL A 235 -7.52 18.62 -5.41
C VAL A 235 -6.91 19.78 -6.18
N ARG A 236 -5.93 19.51 -7.05
CA ARG A 236 -5.24 20.53 -7.86
C ARG A 236 -6.21 21.21 -8.84
N ARG A 237 -7.03 20.45 -9.58
CA ARG A 237 -8.05 21.00 -10.49
C ARG A 237 -9.07 21.86 -9.77
N LEU A 238 -9.59 21.38 -8.63
CA LEU A 238 -10.54 22.15 -7.83
C LEU A 238 -9.90 23.45 -7.29
N SER A 239 -8.64 23.39 -6.88
CA SER A 239 -7.88 24.56 -6.43
C SER A 239 -7.79 25.61 -7.53
N TYR A 240 -7.41 25.21 -8.75
CA TYR A 240 -7.30 26.16 -9.88
C TYR A 240 -8.64 26.76 -10.27
N ALA A 241 -9.72 25.98 -10.30
CA ALA A 241 -11.05 26.49 -10.61
C ALA A 241 -11.57 27.49 -9.56
N LEU A 242 -11.24 27.26 -8.28
CA LEU A 242 -11.56 28.20 -7.21
C LEU A 242 -10.82 29.54 -7.39
N VAL A 243 -9.55 29.51 -7.80
CA VAL A 243 -8.79 30.72 -8.12
C VAL A 243 -9.38 31.48 -9.29
N ASP A 244 -9.74 30.79 -10.37
CA ASP A 244 -10.39 31.38 -11.54
C ASP A 244 -11.73 32.05 -11.16
N SER A 245 -12.45 31.49 -10.19
CA SER A 245 -13.69 32.08 -9.66
C SER A 245 -13.48 33.30 -8.73
N GLY A 246 -12.24 33.76 -8.56
CA GLY A 246 -11.86 34.94 -7.78
C GLY A 246 -11.39 34.67 -6.36
N GLU A 247 -11.20 33.40 -5.98
CA GLU A 247 -10.70 33.03 -4.66
C GLU A 247 -9.17 33.18 -4.60
N ALA A 248 -8.63 33.60 -3.45
CA ALA A 248 -7.18 33.77 -3.34
C ALA A 248 -6.47 32.41 -3.46
N PRO A 249 -5.36 32.27 -4.21
CA PRO A 249 -4.67 30.99 -4.46
C PRO A 249 -4.42 30.12 -3.23
N ARG A 250 -4.05 30.74 -2.12
CA ARG A 250 -3.85 30.03 -0.85
C ARG A 250 -5.15 29.51 -0.24
N ALA A 251 -6.20 30.34 -0.24
CA ALA A 251 -7.51 29.95 0.28
C ALA A 251 -8.12 28.85 -0.58
N ALA A 252 -8.03 28.98 -1.91
CA ALA A 252 -8.47 27.98 -2.87
C ALA A 252 -7.79 26.61 -2.66
N ALA A 253 -6.47 26.58 -2.46
CA ALA A 253 -5.74 25.35 -2.20
C ALA A 253 -6.10 24.71 -0.85
N ASP A 254 -6.15 25.52 0.23
CA ASP A 254 -6.53 25.04 1.57
C ASP A 254 -7.99 24.53 1.59
N GLU A 255 -8.89 25.19 0.85
CA GLU A 255 -10.30 24.83 0.72
C GLU A 255 -10.52 23.58 -0.14
N ALA A 256 -9.87 23.47 -1.31
CA ALA A 256 -9.92 22.27 -2.15
C ALA A 256 -9.35 21.06 -1.41
N ALA A 257 -8.20 21.22 -0.76
CA ALA A 257 -7.59 20.23 0.11
C ALA A 257 -8.56 19.78 1.19
N THR A 258 -9.16 20.71 1.93
CA THR A 258 -10.13 20.40 2.98
C THR A 258 -11.35 19.66 2.44
N ARG A 259 -11.89 20.09 1.28
CA ARG A 259 -13.10 19.50 0.69
C ARG A 259 -12.88 18.06 0.20
N VAL A 260 -11.74 17.79 -0.45
CA VAL A 260 -11.41 16.45 -0.97
C VAL A 260 -10.87 15.53 0.15
N TRP A 261 -10.04 16.04 1.06
CA TRP A 261 -9.41 15.19 2.07
C TRP A 261 -10.28 14.82 3.27
N LYS A 262 -11.31 15.61 3.60
CA LYS A 262 -12.29 15.19 4.62
C LYS A 262 -12.94 13.84 4.24
N GLU A 263 -12.95 13.49 2.96
CA GLU A 263 -13.66 12.34 2.38
C GLU A 263 -12.85 11.05 2.40
N VAL A 264 -11.53 11.13 2.25
CA VAL A 264 -10.64 9.95 2.22
C VAL A 264 -10.55 9.27 3.60
N GLU A 265 -10.72 10.01 4.70
CA GLU A 265 -10.45 9.47 6.04
C GLU A 265 -11.64 9.43 7.02
N GLY A 266 -12.83 9.95 6.68
CA GLY A 266 -13.99 9.87 7.59
C GLY A 266 -13.77 10.50 8.97
N VAL A 267 -12.93 11.55 9.10
CA VAL A 267 -12.59 12.18 10.40
C VAL A 267 -13.45 13.44 10.64
N PRO A 268 -14.06 13.61 11.83
CA PRO A 268 -14.74 14.86 12.20
C PRO A 268 -13.75 16.00 12.52
N GLU A 269 -14.23 17.22 12.32
CA GLU A 269 -13.53 18.51 12.25
C GLU A 269 -12.32 18.79 13.16
N LEU A 270 -11.31 19.43 12.58
CA LEU A 270 -10.44 20.41 13.25
C LEU A 270 -10.23 21.61 12.31
N ILE A 271 -11.00 22.67 12.55
CA ILE A 271 -10.88 23.96 11.86
C ILE A 271 -9.82 24.79 12.59
N HIS A 272 -8.79 25.23 11.87
CA HIS A 272 -7.98 26.39 12.25
C HIS A 272 -8.16 27.48 11.19
N VAL A 273 -8.86 28.55 11.56
CA VAL A 273 -8.82 29.83 10.84
C VAL A 273 -8.04 30.83 11.68
N ARG A 274 -7.25 31.64 10.97
CA ARG A 274 -6.15 32.51 11.42
C ARG A 274 -6.63 33.72 12.23
N ASP A 275 -5.81 34.08 13.22
CA ASP A 275 -5.92 35.23 14.10
C ASP A 275 -5.82 36.60 13.40
N ASP A 276 -6.64 37.53 13.85
CA ASP A 276 -6.24 38.91 14.15
C ASP A 276 -7.08 39.37 15.36
N PHE A 277 -6.46 40.13 16.26
CA PHE A 277 -6.89 40.55 17.61
C PHE A 277 -6.57 39.56 18.74
N GLY A 278 -5.53 39.91 19.50
CA GLY A 278 -5.09 39.14 20.65
C GLY A 278 -6.14 39.02 21.77
N LEU A 279 -6.27 37.80 22.30
CA LEU A 279 -6.52 37.48 23.70
C LEU A 279 -6.53 35.95 23.89
N ARG A 280 -5.91 35.51 25.00
CA ARG A 280 -6.17 34.29 25.80
C ARG A 280 -6.69 33.06 25.03
N PHE A 281 -5.82 32.06 24.88
CA PHE A 281 -6.29 30.70 24.63
C PHE A 281 -6.95 30.14 25.90
N VAL A 282 -8.25 29.85 25.76
CA VAL A 282 -9.08 29.08 26.68
C VAL A 282 -9.50 27.86 25.89
N GLY A 283 -9.08 26.66 26.31
CA GLY A 283 -9.53 25.41 25.70
C GLY A 283 -11.00 25.14 26.02
N PRO A 284 -11.74 24.42 25.16
CA PRO A 284 -13.12 24.05 25.45
C PRO A 284 -13.15 23.03 26.59
N GLY A 285 -13.68 23.44 27.75
CA GLY A 285 -13.98 22.53 28.87
C GLY A 285 -13.21 22.78 30.17
N VAL A 286 -12.15 23.59 30.17
CA VAL A 286 -11.40 23.89 31.41
C VAL A 286 -11.49 25.38 31.69
N GLY A 287 -12.45 25.76 32.54
CA GLY A 287 -12.43 27.09 33.17
C GLY A 287 -11.20 27.25 34.05
N PRO A 288 -10.77 28.48 34.36
CA PRO A 288 -9.69 28.68 35.34
C PRO A 288 -10.07 27.96 36.63
N TYR A 289 -9.19 27.06 37.09
CA TYR A 289 -9.41 26.38 38.37
C TYR A 289 -9.63 27.45 39.44
N THR A 290 -10.71 27.33 40.19
CA THR A 290 -10.90 28.13 41.39
C THR A 290 -9.71 27.87 42.33
N GLY A 291 -9.35 28.84 43.17
CA GLY A 291 -8.17 28.71 44.04
C GLY A 291 -8.16 27.47 44.94
N GLU A 292 -9.33 26.87 45.17
CA GLU A 292 -9.47 25.60 45.90
C GLU A 292 -9.02 24.39 45.08
N LYS A 293 -9.41 24.28 43.81
CA LYS A 293 -9.02 23.14 42.95
C LYS A 293 -7.56 23.22 42.51
N ALA A 294 -7.01 24.43 42.34
CA ALA A 294 -5.57 24.61 42.13
C ALA A 294 -4.76 24.12 43.34
N ARG A 295 -5.22 24.42 44.57
CA ARG A 295 -4.61 23.93 45.81
C ARG A 295 -4.71 22.41 45.96
N GLU A 296 -5.83 21.80 45.57
CA GLU A 296 -5.99 20.34 45.56
C GLU A 296 -5.04 19.66 44.57
N ILE A 297 -4.81 20.26 43.41
CA ILE A 297 -3.84 19.78 42.41
C ILE A 297 -2.41 19.90 42.95
N GLU A 298 -2.04 21.03 43.56
CA GLU A 298 -0.72 21.20 44.19
C GLU A 298 -0.49 20.20 45.33
N GLU A 299 -1.49 19.99 46.19
CA GLU A 299 -1.42 19.00 47.29
C GLU A 299 -1.31 17.57 46.76
N LEU A 300 -2.01 17.23 45.68
CA LEU A 300 -1.91 15.92 45.02
C LEU A 300 -0.52 15.69 44.42
N LEU A 301 0.02 16.67 43.69
CA LEU A 301 1.34 16.57 43.08
C LEU A 301 2.46 16.53 44.14
N GLY A 302 2.28 17.24 45.25
CA GLY A 302 3.14 17.16 46.43
C GLY A 302 3.10 15.77 47.08
N ALA A 303 1.92 15.14 47.14
CA ALA A 303 1.77 13.77 47.66
C ALA A 303 2.42 12.72 46.74
N ILE A 304 2.22 12.82 45.41
CA ILE A 304 2.82 11.90 44.42
C ILE A 304 4.35 11.92 44.48
N THR A 305 4.94 13.10 44.70
CA THR A 305 6.41 13.25 44.78
C THR A 305 7.00 12.82 46.13
N SER A 306 6.17 12.62 47.17
CA SER A 306 6.61 12.27 48.54
C SER A 306 6.18 10.87 49.00
N ALA A 307 5.30 10.18 48.27
CA ALA A 307 4.77 8.89 48.64
C ALA A 307 5.79 7.73 48.54
N ALA A 308 5.62 6.73 49.41
CA ALA A 308 6.37 5.47 49.38
C ALA A 308 5.70 4.44 48.43
N GLU A 309 6.43 3.37 48.09
CA GLU A 309 5.98 2.32 47.15
C GLU A 309 4.62 1.68 47.53
N ASP A 310 4.26 1.64 48.82
CA ASP A 310 3.07 0.95 49.32
C ASP A 310 1.75 1.73 49.17
N ASP A 311 1.78 2.99 48.70
CA ASP A 311 0.60 3.88 48.64
C ASP A 311 0.05 4.06 47.20
N LEU A 312 0.45 3.22 46.23
CA LEU A 312 0.11 3.39 44.81
C LEU A 312 -1.41 3.39 44.52
N ASP A 313 -2.15 2.47 45.15
CA ASP A 313 -3.59 2.36 44.96
C ASP A 313 -4.32 3.56 45.55
N GLU A 314 -3.88 4.06 46.71
CA GLU A 314 -4.40 5.26 47.35
C GLU A 314 -4.09 6.52 46.50
N MET A 315 -2.92 6.58 45.88
CA MET A 315 -2.56 7.67 44.96
C MET A 315 -3.40 7.68 43.69
N ILE A 316 -3.64 6.51 43.09
CA ILE A 316 -4.51 6.39 41.90
C ILE A 316 -5.95 6.79 42.25
N GLU A 317 -6.44 6.38 43.42
CA GLU A 317 -7.77 6.78 43.90
C GLU A 317 -7.87 8.30 44.09
N ARG A 318 -6.83 8.94 44.65
CA ARG A 318 -6.77 10.41 44.80
C ARG A 318 -6.64 11.14 43.45
N ILE A 319 -5.88 10.61 42.48
CA ILE A 319 -5.81 11.15 41.12
C ILE A 319 -7.19 11.12 40.46
N ASN A 320 -7.88 9.98 40.56
CA ASN A 320 -9.24 9.82 40.03
C ASN A 320 -10.25 10.71 40.76
N LEU A 321 -10.03 11.02 42.04
CA LEU A 321 -10.89 11.93 42.80
C LEU A 321 -10.71 13.40 42.38
N VAL A 322 -9.46 13.86 42.26
CA VAL A 322 -9.13 15.25 41.90
C VAL A 322 -9.48 15.56 40.44
N PHE A 323 -9.26 14.59 39.55
CA PHE A 323 -9.52 14.72 38.11
C PHE A 323 -10.75 13.93 37.65
N GLY A 324 -11.67 13.57 38.56
CA GLY A 324 -12.84 12.74 38.22
C GLY A 324 -13.83 13.40 37.24
N ASP A 325 -13.76 14.72 37.10
CA ASP A 325 -14.45 15.50 36.07
C ASP A 325 -13.75 15.46 34.69
N MET A 326 -12.54 14.88 34.61
CA MET A 326 -11.74 14.70 33.40
C MET A 326 -11.13 13.29 33.34
N PRO A 327 -11.95 12.24 33.11
CA PRO A 327 -11.53 10.85 33.26
C PRO A 327 -10.37 10.44 32.34
N GLU A 328 -10.25 11.05 31.16
CA GLU A 328 -9.15 10.83 30.22
C GLU A 328 -7.82 11.39 30.76
N PHE A 329 -7.85 12.57 31.37
CA PHE A 329 -6.68 13.18 31.98
C PHE A 329 -6.27 12.44 33.27
N ALA A 330 -7.25 12.04 34.09
CA ALA A 330 -7.03 11.19 35.26
C ALA A 330 -6.33 9.87 34.88
N ALA A 331 -6.76 9.24 33.78
CA ALA A 331 -6.17 8.01 33.28
C ALA A 331 -4.71 8.20 32.81
N VAL A 332 -4.39 9.31 32.15
CA VAL A 332 -3.01 9.64 31.74
C VAL A 332 -2.12 9.86 32.94
N VAL A 333 -2.54 10.67 33.92
CA VAL A 333 -1.77 10.95 35.14
C VAL A 333 -1.59 9.67 35.98
N ALA A 334 -2.62 8.84 36.11
CA ALA A 334 -2.53 7.54 36.78
C ALA A 334 -1.60 6.57 36.03
N GLY A 335 -1.63 6.58 34.70
CA GLY A 335 -0.73 5.78 33.85
C GLY A 335 0.74 6.15 34.07
N TYR A 336 1.08 7.44 34.03
CA TYR A 336 2.43 7.93 34.32
C TYR A 336 2.87 7.61 35.75
N THR A 337 1.98 7.78 36.72
CA THR A 337 2.27 7.47 38.14
C THR A 337 2.60 5.99 38.32
N ARG A 338 1.84 5.08 37.67
CA ARG A 338 2.15 3.64 37.65
C ARG A 338 3.47 3.33 36.95
N LEU A 339 3.79 4.02 35.86
CA LEU A 339 4.99 3.76 35.08
C LEU A 339 6.25 4.24 35.81
N ALA A 340 6.18 5.44 36.40
CA ALA A 340 7.26 6.02 37.19
C ALA A 340 7.52 5.23 38.48
N LEU A 341 6.47 4.82 39.21
CA LEU A 341 6.61 4.07 40.47
C LEU A 341 6.85 2.57 40.26
N GLY A 342 6.29 1.97 39.20
CA GLY A 342 6.54 0.58 38.83
C GLY A 342 7.95 0.33 38.28
N ALA A 343 8.61 1.35 37.74
CA ALA A 343 10.02 1.29 37.32
C ALA A 343 11.00 1.25 38.51
N VAL A 344 10.59 1.70 39.71
CA VAL A 344 11.45 1.79 40.90
C VAL A 344 11.85 0.40 41.46
N GLY A 345 11.21 -0.67 41.02
CA GLY A 345 11.58 -2.06 41.34
C GLY A 345 12.44 -2.79 40.29
N ARG A 346 12.78 -2.16 39.16
CA ARG A 346 13.56 -2.80 38.08
C ARG A 346 15.06 -2.47 38.20
N PRO A 347 15.98 -3.41 37.90
CA PRO A 347 17.42 -3.21 38.06
C PRO A 347 18.04 -2.06 37.25
N SER A 348 17.36 -1.58 36.20
CA SER A 348 17.91 -0.68 35.19
C SER A 348 17.59 0.81 35.37
N MET A 349 16.77 1.21 36.34
CA MET A 349 16.45 2.63 36.55
C MET A 349 16.70 3.06 38.00
N PRO A 350 17.72 3.92 38.27
CA PRO A 350 17.98 4.44 39.60
C PRO A 350 16.79 5.24 40.16
N ARG A 351 16.50 5.07 41.46
CA ARG A 351 15.47 5.81 42.22
C ARG A 351 15.53 7.33 42.05
N GLU A 352 16.72 7.86 41.81
CA GLU A 352 16.97 9.29 41.62
C GLU A 352 16.39 9.79 40.29
N ASN A 353 16.48 9.00 39.22
CA ASN A 353 15.97 9.35 37.89
C ASN A 353 14.43 9.33 37.83
N ALA A 354 13.78 8.41 38.56
CA ALA A 354 12.33 8.37 38.67
C ALA A 354 11.78 9.58 39.44
N ARG A 355 12.50 10.01 40.50
CA ARG A 355 12.18 11.25 41.24
C ARG A 355 12.43 12.50 40.41
N GLU A 356 13.48 12.52 39.61
CA GLU A 356 13.78 13.61 38.69
C GLU A 356 12.71 13.73 37.59
N ALA A 357 12.26 12.61 37.02
CA ALA A 357 11.17 12.59 36.04
C ALA A 357 9.82 13.05 36.63
N LEU A 358 9.50 12.63 37.85
CA LEU A 358 8.29 13.09 38.57
C LEU A 358 8.39 14.55 39.00
N GLY A 359 9.59 15.02 39.38
CA GLY A 359 9.88 16.43 39.67
C GLY A 359 9.76 17.31 38.43
N LEU A 360 10.29 16.87 37.29
CA LEU A 360 10.12 17.51 35.99
C LEU A 360 8.65 17.59 35.59
N PHE A 361 7.88 16.50 35.75
CA PHE A 361 6.45 16.49 35.48
C PHE A 361 5.69 17.47 36.38
N ARG A 362 6.00 17.50 37.68
CA ARG A 362 5.45 18.49 38.63
C ARG A 362 5.75 19.92 38.19
N ASP A 363 7.01 20.21 37.88
CA ASP A 363 7.45 21.56 37.54
C ASP A 363 6.89 22.00 36.17
N LEU A 364 6.66 21.07 35.24
CA LEU A 364 5.95 21.31 33.97
C LEU A 364 4.47 21.65 34.17
N MET A 365 3.82 21.02 35.15
CA MET A 365 2.42 21.25 35.48
C MET A 365 2.19 22.54 36.28
N LEU A 366 3.21 23.02 36.98
CA LEU A 366 3.13 24.17 37.90
C LEU A 366 3.75 25.48 37.38
N THR A 367 4.48 25.46 36.26
CA THR A 367 5.09 26.68 35.70
C THR A 367 4.43 27.09 34.38
N ASP A 368 4.00 28.36 34.29
CA ASP A 368 3.52 29.03 33.07
C ASP A 368 4.64 29.24 32.01
N GLN A 369 5.85 28.71 32.26
CA GLN A 369 7.01 28.84 31.38
C GLN A 369 7.44 27.50 30.84
N ILE A 370 6.71 27.03 29.84
CA ILE A 370 7.25 26.07 28.87
C ILE A 370 8.34 26.83 28.09
N PRO A 371 9.61 26.39 28.10
CA PRO A 371 10.62 26.95 27.22
C PRO A 371 10.12 26.85 25.78
N GLY A 372 9.92 27.99 25.13
CA GLY A 372 9.36 28.06 23.78
C GLY A 372 10.16 27.19 22.82
N GLY A 373 9.61 26.03 22.46
CA GLY A 373 10.25 25.05 21.59
C GLY A 373 9.85 23.58 21.84
N TRP A 374 9.27 23.25 22.99
CA TRP A 374 8.88 21.86 23.30
C TRP A 374 7.39 21.64 23.08
N ASP A 375 7.02 20.77 22.12
CA ASP A 375 5.63 20.32 21.93
C ASP A 375 5.36 19.13 22.86
N TYR A 376 4.51 19.35 23.85
CA TYR A 376 4.07 18.36 24.83
C TYR A 376 3.36 17.14 24.19
N ARG A 377 3.04 17.19 22.88
CA ARG A 377 2.54 16.05 22.10
C ARG A 377 3.63 15.06 21.67
N GLU A 378 4.92 15.40 21.79
CA GLU A 378 6.05 14.52 21.47
C GLU A 378 6.46 13.60 22.65
N PHE A 379 6.20 14.01 23.90
CA PHE A 379 6.56 13.24 25.10
C PHE A 379 5.87 11.86 25.21
N PRO A 380 4.55 11.73 24.93
CA PRO A 380 3.89 10.42 24.88
C PRO A 380 4.46 9.50 23.79
N GLN A 381 5.07 10.07 22.75
CA GLN A 381 5.65 9.31 21.65
C GLN A 381 6.97 8.67 22.05
N GLN A 382 7.82 9.33 22.84
CA GLN A 382 9.11 8.76 23.26
C GLN A 382 8.95 7.50 24.12
N GLY A 383 7.98 7.48 25.05
CA GLY A 383 7.71 6.29 25.87
C GLY A 383 7.14 5.12 25.05
N ARG A 384 6.24 5.40 24.10
CA ARG A 384 5.74 4.42 23.14
C ARG A 384 6.86 3.90 22.24
N LEU A 385 7.73 4.80 21.75
CA LEU A 385 8.82 4.48 20.85
C LEU A 385 9.88 3.62 21.53
N ALA A 386 10.25 3.92 22.78
CA ALA A 386 11.16 3.09 23.57
C ALA A 386 10.57 1.69 23.84
N ALA A 387 9.27 1.60 24.12
CA ALA A 387 8.60 0.30 24.27
C ALA A 387 8.56 -0.48 22.95
N PHE A 388 8.35 0.21 21.82
CA PHE A 388 8.37 -0.38 20.49
C PHE A 388 9.79 -0.85 20.11
N GLU A 389 10.82 -0.02 20.32
CA GLU A 389 12.22 -0.38 20.12
C GLU A 389 12.59 -1.62 20.93
N SER A 390 12.27 -1.64 22.24
CA SER A 390 12.48 -2.81 23.10
C SER A 390 11.82 -4.06 22.52
N SER A 391 10.61 -3.91 21.98
CA SER A 391 9.88 -5.02 21.37
C SER A 391 10.53 -5.51 20.06
N MET A 392 11.17 -4.62 19.28
CA MET A 392 11.95 -5.01 18.10
C MET A 392 13.28 -5.67 18.49
N ARG A 393 13.91 -5.24 19.59
CA ARG A 393 15.10 -5.92 20.13
C ARG A 393 14.80 -7.32 20.66
N ASP A 394 13.63 -7.52 21.28
CA ASP A 394 13.15 -8.86 21.65
C ASP A 394 12.95 -9.74 20.40
N LEU A 395 12.47 -9.15 19.30
CA LEU A 395 12.31 -9.83 18.03
C LEU A 395 13.67 -10.26 17.45
N VAL A 396 14.67 -9.37 17.44
CA VAL A 396 16.06 -9.69 17.04
C VAL A 396 16.54 -10.92 17.82
N ALA A 397 16.40 -10.92 19.15
CA ALA A 397 16.83 -12.05 19.98
C ALA A 397 16.11 -13.37 19.62
N SER A 398 14.83 -13.30 19.23
CA SER A 398 14.07 -14.47 18.77
C SER A 398 14.51 -14.97 17.39
N TYR A 399 14.96 -14.08 16.51
CA TYR A 399 15.35 -14.39 15.14
C TYR A 399 16.77 -14.91 15.01
N GLN A 400 17.65 -14.59 15.97
CA GLN A 400 19.07 -14.96 15.91
C GLN A 400 19.36 -16.43 15.59
N HIS A 401 18.44 -17.35 15.90
CA HIS A 401 18.61 -18.78 15.57
C HIS A 401 18.06 -19.17 14.19
N ASP A 402 16.82 -18.80 13.91
CA ASP A 402 16.08 -19.28 12.73
C ASP A 402 16.26 -18.36 11.50
N TYR A 403 16.57 -17.09 11.74
CA TYR A 403 16.65 -16.00 10.76
C TYR A 403 17.84 -15.06 11.06
N PRO A 404 19.09 -15.57 11.07
CA PRO A 404 20.26 -14.82 11.52
C PRO A 404 20.57 -13.54 10.72
N LEU A 405 20.40 -13.54 9.39
CA LEU A 405 20.61 -12.38 8.53
C LEU A 405 19.56 -11.31 8.79
N ALA A 406 18.29 -11.71 8.90
CA ALA A 406 17.21 -10.77 9.21
C ALA A 406 17.39 -10.15 10.61
N ALA A 407 17.82 -10.95 11.59
CA ALA A 407 18.16 -10.47 12.93
C ALA A 407 19.30 -9.45 12.90
N GLU A 408 20.38 -9.76 12.19
CA GLU A 408 21.54 -8.87 12.04
C GLU A 408 21.15 -7.54 11.40
N TYR A 409 20.33 -7.57 10.34
CA TYR A 409 19.93 -6.36 9.62
C TYR A 409 19.00 -5.49 10.45
N LEU A 410 18.03 -6.10 11.15
CA LEU A 410 17.15 -5.38 12.07
C LEU A 410 17.94 -4.78 13.24
N GLU A 411 18.87 -5.54 13.84
CA GLU A 411 19.74 -5.03 14.90
C GLU A 411 20.57 -3.84 14.43
N ARG A 412 21.18 -3.96 13.24
CA ARG A 412 21.98 -2.91 12.62
C ARG A 412 21.18 -1.62 12.42
N PHE A 413 19.95 -1.75 11.93
CA PHE A 413 19.02 -0.65 11.75
C PHE A 413 18.74 0.03 13.09
N LEU A 414 18.34 -0.75 14.11
CA LEU A 414 18.01 -0.25 15.46
C LEU A 414 19.21 0.43 16.14
N ASP A 415 20.42 -0.04 15.87
CA ASP A 415 21.65 0.54 16.40
C ASP A 415 22.10 1.83 15.69
N GLY A 416 21.43 2.22 14.60
CA GLY A 416 21.69 3.50 13.93
C GLY A 416 23.02 3.55 13.19
N THR A 417 23.62 2.40 12.90
CA THR A 417 25.00 2.35 12.37
C THR A 417 25.09 2.77 10.90
N GLY A 418 23.98 2.66 10.14
CA GLY A 418 23.88 3.05 8.74
C GLY A 418 24.90 2.37 7.83
N GLY A 419 25.31 3.04 6.75
CA GLY A 419 26.45 2.63 5.93
C GLY A 419 26.15 1.52 4.93
N THR A 420 27.03 0.52 4.86
CA THR A 420 26.97 -0.52 3.82
C THR A 420 27.34 -1.88 4.38
N VAL A 421 26.50 -2.87 4.09
CA VAL A 421 26.72 -4.29 4.41
C VAL A 421 26.95 -5.06 3.12
N GLU A 422 27.89 -6.00 3.18
CA GLU A 422 28.22 -6.89 2.06
C GLU A 422 27.58 -8.25 2.25
N LEU A 423 27.01 -8.79 1.18
CA LEU A 423 26.37 -10.10 1.16
C LEU A 423 27.04 -11.00 0.12
N GLU A 424 27.32 -12.23 0.48
CA GLU A 424 27.99 -13.18 -0.42
C GLU A 424 27.15 -13.45 -1.68
N VAL A 425 27.78 -13.38 -2.85
CA VAL A 425 27.10 -13.59 -4.14
C VAL A 425 26.47 -14.98 -4.21
N ASP A 426 27.14 -16.01 -3.70
CA ASP A 426 26.63 -17.38 -3.71
C ASP A 426 25.34 -17.51 -2.89
N TYR A 427 25.24 -16.81 -1.76
CA TYR A 427 24.00 -16.76 -0.97
C TYR A 427 22.89 -16.04 -1.74
N LEU A 428 23.17 -14.86 -2.29
CA LEU A 428 22.21 -14.09 -3.10
C LEU A 428 21.66 -14.88 -4.29
N ARG A 429 22.52 -15.61 -4.99
CA ARG A 429 22.14 -16.41 -6.16
C ARG A 429 21.49 -17.74 -5.81
N SER A 430 21.64 -18.21 -4.57
CA SER A 430 20.90 -19.37 -4.07
C SER A 430 19.42 -19.07 -3.82
N GLN A 431 19.04 -17.78 -3.78
CA GLN A 431 17.66 -17.36 -3.55
C GLN A 431 16.76 -17.72 -4.74
N PRO A 432 15.55 -18.25 -4.48
CA PRO A 432 14.67 -18.76 -5.53
C PRO A 432 14.24 -17.70 -6.55
N ASP A 433 14.18 -16.43 -6.12
CA ASP A 433 13.72 -15.31 -6.95
C ASP A 433 14.84 -14.70 -7.82
N MET A 434 16.11 -15.01 -7.54
CA MET A 434 17.25 -14.45 -8.26
C MET A 434 17.36 -15.00 -9.69
N ALA A 435 17.28 -16.32 -9.86
CA ALA A 435 17.34 -16.97 -11.18
C ALA A 435 16.25 -16.48 -12.16
N PRO A 436 14.97 -16.36 -11.75
CA PRO A 436 13.94 -15.73 -12.58
C PRO A 436 14.24 -14.28 -12.96
N GLY A 437 14.87 -13.51 -12.07
CA GLY A 437 15.34 -12.15 -12.33
C GLY A 437 16.41 -12.08 -13.42
N GLU A 438 17.45 -12.93 -13.28
CA GLU A 438 18.50 -13.07 -14.29
C GLU A 438 17.90 -13.44 -15.65
N GLU A 439 17.01 -14.44 -15.69
CA GLU A 439 16.38 -14.92 -16.92
C GLU A 439 15.51 -13.83 -17.59
N ARG A 440 14.82 -13.01 -16.80
CA ARG A 440 14.06 -11.87 -17.32
C ARG A 440 14.96 -10.88 -18.04
N ASN A 441 16.11 -10.55 -17.47
CA ASN A 441 17.08 -9.66 -18.12
C ASN A 441 17.73 -10.32 -19.34
N ARG A 442 18.06 -11.63 -19.30
CA ARG A 442 18.56 -12.37 -20.47
C ARG A 442 17.57 -12.34 -21.64
N ARG A 443 16.27 -12.55 -21.34
CA ARG A 443 15.21 -12.46 -22.34
C ARG A 443 15.11 -11.06 -22.94
N ARG A 444 15.24 -9.99 -22.14
CA ARG A 444 15.20 -8.61 -22.62
C ARG A 444 16.33 -8.30 -23.60
N PHE A 445 17.56 -8.79 -23.39
CA PHE A 445 18.61 -8.64 -24.40
C PHE A 445 18.23 -9.31 -25.73
N LYS A 446 17.63 -10.50 -25.69
CA LYS A 446 17.14 -11.18 -26.90
C LYS A 446 16.02 -10.38 -27.58
N GLU A 447 15.02 -9.92 -26.83
CA GLU A 447 13.91 -9.13 -27.35
C GLU A 447 14.40 -7.78 -27.92
N TRP A 448 15.41 -7.17 -27.31
CA TRP A 448 16.07 -5.95 -27.79
C TRP A 448 16.72 -6.14 -29.16
N PHE A 449 17.47 -7.23 -29.35
CA PHE A 449 18.06 -7.58 -30.67
C PHE A 449 17.00 -7.80 -31.75
N LEU A 450 15.82 -8.29 -31.36
CA LEU A 450 14.70 -8.59 -32.26
C LEU A 450 13.73 -7.43 -32.47
N GLY A 451 13.88 -6.32 -31.74
CA GLY A 451 12.92 -5.20 -31.77
C GLY A 451 11.54 -5.57 -31.21
N GLN A 452 11.49 -6.47 -30.21
CA GLN A 452 10.26 -7.01 -29.63
C GLN A 452 9.90 -6.41 -28.26
N LEU A 453 10.60 -5.37 -27.82
CA LEU A 453 10.30 -4.70 -26.56
C LEU A 453 9.29 -3.57 -26.77
N ASP A 454 8.15 -3.67 -26.09
CA ASP A 454 7.03 -2.73 -26.25
C ASP A 454 7.27 -1.33 -25.66
N THR A 455 8.36 -1.13 -24.90
CA THR A 455 8.54 0.02 -23.99
C THR A 455 9.86 0.78 -24.12
N ILE A 456 10.72 0.43 -25.08
CA ILE A 456 11.98 1.16 -25.27
C ILE A 456 11.73 2.47 -26.04
N ASP A 457 12.39 3.54 -25.63
CA ASP A 457 12.61 4.73 -26.47
C ASP A 457 13.12 4.30 -27.86
N PRO A 458 12.48 4.73 -28.97
CA PRO A 458 12.93 4.41 -30.32
C PRO A 458 14.40 4.71 -30.60
N SER A 459 14.99 5.67 -29.88
CA SER A 459 16.42 6.02 -30.00
C SER A 459 17.39 4.99 -29.41
N GLU A 460 16.89 4.06 -28.58
CA GLU A 460 17.65 2.95 -28.00
C GLU A 460 17.41 1.62 -28.74
N ALA A 461 16.65 1.65 -29.84
CA ALA A 461 16.23 0.46 -30.57
C ALA A 461 17.33 -0.06 -31.53
N ILE A 462 18.27 -0.86 -31.02
CA ILE A 462 19.41 -1.42 -31.78
C ILE A 462 18.99 -2.21 -33.03
N HIS A 463 17.80 -2.80 -33.06
CA HIS A 463 17.35 -3.65 -34.16
C HIS A 463 17.35 -2.92 -35.51
N GLU A 464 17.11 -1.60 -35.55
CA GLU A 464 17.20 -0.82 -36.79
C GLU A 464 18.65 -0.72 -37.29
N GLU A 465 19.60 -0.51 -36.39
CA GLU A 465 21.04 -0.50 -36.71
C GLU A 465 21.48 -1.88 -37.22
N LEU A 466 21.05 -2.97 -36.57
CA LEU A 466 21.36 -4.34 -36.98
C LEU A 466 20.77 -4.68 -38.36
N ASN A 467 19.56 -4.20 -38.66
CA ASN A 467 18.92 -4.36 -39.97
C ASN A 467 19.64 -3.58 -41.08
N ALA A 468 20.29 -2.45 -40.73
CA ALA A 468 21.02 -1.61 -41.66
C ALA A 468 22.45 -2.10 -41.95
N MET A 469 22.97 -3.08 -41.20
CA MET A 469 24.31 -3.62 -41.41
C MET A 469 24.45 -4.29 -42.78
N SER A 470 25.49 -3.89 -43.52
CA SER A 470 25.96 -4.56 -44.72
C SER A 470 26.86 -5.76 -44.38
N ASP A 471 27.06 -6.66 -45.34
CA ASP A 471 28.00 -7.78 -45.19
C ASP A 471 29.42 -7.28 -44.88
N GLY A 472 30.04 -7.82 -43.84
CA GLY A 472 31.34 -7.39 -43.32
C GLY A 472 31.31 -6.25 -42.30
N ASP A 473 30.14 -5.66 -42.00
CA ASP A 473 30.03 -4.59 -41.01
C ASP A 473 30.22 -5.12 -39.57
N THR A 474 30.76 -4.25 -38.71
CA THR A 474 30.88 -4.46 -37.27
C THR A 474 30.16 -3.34 -36.52
N LEU A 475 29.38 -3.69 -35.49
CA LEU A 475 28.69 -2.76 -34.60
C LEU A 475 29.03 -3.10 -33.15
N THR A 476 29.28 -2.10 -32.31
CA THR A 476 29.47 -2.27 -30.86
C THR A 476 28.40 -1.47 -30.12
N ARG A 477 27.65 -2.14 -29.24
CA ARG A 477 26.55 -1.57 -28.48
C ARG A 477 26.39 -2.28 -27.15
N GLY A 478 25.95 -1.51 -26.15
CA GLY A 478 25.58 -2.03 -24.85
C GLY A 478 24.29 -1.39 -24.36
N THR A 479 23.67 -2.01 -23.36
CA THR A 479 22.48 -1.47 -22.69
C THR A 479 22.31 -2.08 -21.28
N PRO A 480 21.82 -1.32 -20.30
CA PRO A 480 21.41 -1.86 -19.01
C PRO A 480 19.97 -2.41 -19.04
N TRP A 481 19.71 -3.47 -18.27
CA TRP A 481 18.35 -3.89 -17.93
C TRP A 481 18.19 -4.03 -16.42
N VAL A 482 17.23 -3.30 -15.85
CA VAL A 482 16.91 -3.39 -14.42
C VAL A 482 15.66 -4.25 -14.21
N THR A 483 15.76 -5.23 -13.30
CA THR A 483 14.64 -6.01 -12.81
C THR A 483 14.52 -5.87 -11.31
N VAL A 484 13.33 -5.51 -10.83
CA VAL A 484 13.00 -5.59 -9.41
C VAL A 484 12.80 -7.05 -9.03
N ILE A 485 13.52 -7.50 -8.01
CA ILE A 485 13.41 -8.81 -7.38
C ILE A 485 12.62 -8.62 -6.10
N SER A 486 11.46 -9.27 -5.99
CA SER A 486 10.65 -9.28 -4.77
C SER A 486 10.85 -10.61 -4.08
N ALA A 487 11.32 -10.60 -2.84
CA ALA A 487 11.53 -11.81 -2.09
C ALA A 487 10.20 -12.53 -1.81
N SER A 488 10.19 -13.84 -2.04
CA SER A 488 9.06 -14.70 -1.74
C SER A 488 8.97 -15.02 -0.25
N LEU A 489 7.75 -15.08 0.29
CA LEU A 489 7.48 -15.62 1.63
C LEU A 489 7.90 -17.10 1.81
N SER A 490 8.24 -17.80 0.73
CA SER A 490 8.79 -19.17 0.81
C SER A 490 10.22 -19.20 1.35
N ASP A 491 10.98 -18.11 1.20
CA ASP A 491 12.28 -17.92 1.84
C ASP A 491 12.15 -16.77 2.85
N LEU A 492 11.73 -17.13 4.05
CA LEU A 492 11.37 -16.16 5.08
C LEU A 492 12.59 -15.38 5.59
N GLU A 493 13.79 -15.99 5.60
CA GLU A 493 15.03 -15.30 5.96
C GLU A 493 15.32 -14.18 4.97
N TYR A 494 15.35 -14.51 3.66
CA TYR A 494 15.59 -13.53 2.62
C TYR A 494 14.49 -12.47 2.57
N TYR A 495 13.22 -12.86 2.73
CA TYR A 495 12.09 -11.90 2.78
C TYR A 495 12.19 -10.89 3.92
N LEU A 496 12.60 -11.33 5.11
CA LEU A 496 12.70 -10.47 6.29
C LEU A 496 13.93 -9.56 6.25
N ALA A 497 15.02 -10.03 5.64
CA ALA A 497 16.25 -9.25 5.48
C ALA A 497 16.19 -8.31 4.26
N ILE A 498 15.64 -8.78 3.14
CA ILE A 498 15.73 -8.19 1.80
C ILE A 498 14.36 -8.37 1.13
N ARG A 499 13.45 -7.43 1.33
CA ARG A 499 12.08 -7.56 0.82
C ARG A 499 12.00 -7.33 -0.70
N GLY A 500 12.71 -6.33 -1.20
CA GLY A 500 12.68 -5.92 -2.60
C GLY A 500 13.99 -5.29 -2.99
N SER A 501 14.61 -5.79 -4.06
CA SER A 501 15.94 -5.37 -4.50
C SER A 501 15.99 -5.17 -6.02
N ASN A 502 17.06 -4.55 -6.52
CA ASN A 502 17.26 -4.31 -7.94
C ASN A 502 18.40 -5.19 -8.47
N LEU A 503 18.12 -5.92 -9.55
CA LEU A 503 19.11 -6.62 -10.37
C LEU A 503 19.26 -5.90 -11.71
N GLU A 504 20.37 -5.19 -11.87
CA GLU A 504 20.78 -4.56 -13.11
C GLU A 504 21.72 -5.48 -13.89
N SER A 505 21.43 -5.71 -15.17
CA SER A 505 22.30 -6.45 -16.08
C SER A 505 22.82 -5.51 -17.17
N ASN A 506 24.11 -5.22 -17.13
CA ASN A 506 24.81 -4.38 -18.09
C ASN A 506 25.45 -5.23 -19.18
N GLY A 507 24.91 -5.17 -20.40
CA GLY A 507 25.46 -5.91 -21.53
C GLY A 507 26.31 -5.03 -22.43
N ASP A 508 27.45 -5.55 -22.87
CA ASP A 508 28.32 -4.96 -23.88
C ASP A 508 28.56 -5.99 -24.99
N PHE A 509 28.19 -5.66 -26.22
CA PHE A 509 28.17 -6.61 -27.34
C PHE A 509 28.85 -6.04 -28.59
N VAL A 510 29.49 -6.94 -29.32
CA VAL A 510 30.03 -6.76 -30.66
C VAL A 510 29.24 -7.64 -31.62
N PHE A 511 28.74 -7.03 -32.68
CA PHE A 511 27.96 -7.65 -33.74
C PHE A 511 28.78 -7.63 -35.03
N ASN A 512 28.97 -8.78 -35.67
CA ASN A 512 29.69 -8.88 -36.94
C ASN A 512 28.81 -9.53 -38.00
N ARG A 513 28.53 -8.81 -39.10
CA ARG A 513 27.67 -9.31 -40.17
C ARG A 513 28.45 -10.18 -41.16
N VAL A 514 27.95 -11.39 -41.41
CA VAL A 514 28.45 -12.35 -42.41
C VAL A 514 27.28 -12.96 -43.18
N GLY A 515 27.05 -12.50 -44.42
CA GLY A 515 25.95 -12.92 -45.28
C GLY A 515 24.59 -12.63 -44.64
N ASP A 516 23.84 -13.68 -44.33
CA ASP A 516 22.51 -13.63 -43.69
C ASP A 516 22.56 -13.88 -42.18
N THR A 517 23.74 -13.78 -41.57
CA THR A 517 23.96 -14.03 -40.14
C THR A 517 24.73 -12.88 -39.51
N ILE A 518 24.33 -12.46 -38.32
CA ILE A 518 25.11 -11.56 -37.46
C ILE A 518 25.67 -12.41 -36.31
N LEU A 519 26.99 -12.46 -36.17
CA LEU A 519 27.66 -13.08 -35.04
C LEU A 519 27.63 -12.11 -33.86
N VAL A 520 27.22 -12.58 -32.69
CA VAL A 520 27.17 -11.80 -31.45
C VAL A 520 28.25 -12.34 -30.51
N GLU A 521 29.08 -11.45 -29.97
CA GLU A 521 30.02 -11.74 -28.90
C GLU A 521 29.96 -10.60 -27.88
N GLY A 522 29.92 -10.91 -26.59
CA GLY A 522 29.82 -9.88 -25.57
C GLY A 522 29.90 -10.41 -24.16
N THR A 523 29.72 -9.50 -23.21
CA THR A 523 29.71 -9.79 -21.77
C THR A 523 28.52 -9.11 -21.14
N VAL A 524 27.90 -9.79 -20.17
CA VAL A 524 26.85 -9.22 -19.33
C VAL A 524 27.30 -9.24 -17.88
N VAL A 525 27.39 -8.06 -17.28
CA VAL A 525 27.73 -7.88 -15.86
C VAL A 525 26.46 -7.60 -15.08
N HIS A 526 26.22 -8.40 -14.05
CA HIS A 526 25.09 -8.26 -13.15
C HIS A 526 25.50 -7.51 -11.88
N VAL A 527 24.71 -6.50 -11.53
CA VAL A 527 24.85 -5.70 -10.32
C VAL A 527 23.56 -5.84 -9.53
N TRP A 528 23.71 -6.32 -8.30
CA TRP A 528 22.61 -6.37 -7.36
C TRP A 528 22.74 -5.24 -6.35
N THR A 529 21.64 -4.56 -6.05
CA THR A 529 21.59 -3.47 -5.07
C THR A 529 20.30 -3.54 -4.29
N ASP A 530 20.39 -3.17 -3.02
CA ASP A 530 19.27 -3.08 -2.11
C ASP A 530 19.52 -1.99 -1.07
N GLU A 531 18.44 -1.42 -0.56
CA GLU A 531 18.45 -0.49 0.56
C GLU A 531 17.61 -1.10 1.67
N TYR A 532 18.22 -1.33 2.83
CA TYR A 532 17.47 -1.71 4.01
C TYR A 532 16.78 -0.47 4.55
N ASP A 533 15.59 -0.21 4.03
CA ASP A 533 14.76 0.95 4.31
C ASP A 533 13.33 0.56 4.71
N TRP A 534 12.57 1.57 5.11
CA TRP A 534 11.17 1.42 5.51
C TRP A 534 10.32 2.45 4.76
N THR A 535 9.15 2.03 4.29
CA THR A 535 8.24 2.84 3.48
C THR A 535 6.98 3.20 4.26
N ALA A 536 6.64 4.49 4.24
CA ALA A 536 5.48 5.02 4.98
C ALA A 536 4.16 4.43 4.49
N GLY A 537 3.24 4.15 5.41
CA GLY A 537 1.93 3.58 5.12
C GLY A 537 1.93 2.09 4.78
N GLU A 538 3.08 1.42 4.82
CA GLU A 538 3.18 -0.02 4.66
C GLU A 538 3.24 -0.77 5.99
N SER A 539 3.04 -2.08 5.94
CA SER A 539 3.25 -2.97 7.08
C SER A 539 3.97 -4.22 6.66
N VAL A 540 4.78 -4.79 7.56
CA VAL A 540 5.49 -6.05 7.36
C VAL A 540 4.95 -7.09 8.32
N ARG A 541 4.88 -8.34 7.87
CA ARG A 541 4.52 -9.48 8.73
C ARG A 541 5.79 -10.14 9.20
N LEU A 542 6.04 -10.02 10.49
CA LEU A 542 7.19 -10.57 11.19
C LEU A 542 6.73 -11.79 12.00
N PRO A 543 7.30 -12.99 11.78
CA PRO A 543 7.14 -14.11 12.71
C PRO A 543 7.37 -13.67 14.16
N SER A 544 6.56 -14.13 15.11
CA SER A 544 6.78 -13.85 16.54
C SER A 544 6.57 -15.13 17.34
N SER A 545 7.21 -15.22 18.52
CA SER A 545 7.02 -16.37 19.42
C SER A 545 5.58 -16.52 19.89
N ASP A 546 4.87 -15.40 20.00
CA ASP A 546 3.53 -15.32 20.62
C ASP A 546 2.41 -15.18 19.58
N ASP A 547 2.76 -14.82 18.35
CA ASP A 547 1.86 -14.69 17.20
C ASP A 547 2.60 -15.20 15.95
N PRO A 548 2.06 -16.19 15.21
CA PRO A 548 2.73 -16.71 14.03
C PRO A 548 3.09 -15.62 13.00
N LEU A 549 2.38 -14.49 12.95
CA LEU A 549 2.71 -13.34 12.10
C LEU A 549 2.28 -12.02 12.76
N ARG A 550 3.17 -11.42 13.55
CA ARG A 550 3.00 -10.05 14.05
C ARG A 550 3.07 -9.06 12.89
N VAL A 551 2.03 -8.24 12.75
CA VAL A 551 2.06 -7.11 11.81
C VAL A 551 2.79 -5.93 12.47
N VAL A 552 3.88 -5.49 11.87
CA VAL A 552 4.60 -4.28 12.28
C VAL A 552 4.33 -3.17 11.26
N SER A 553 3.86 -2.03 11.75
CA SER A 553 3.72 -0.83 10.93
C SER A 553 5.10 -0.30 10.58
N GLN A 554 5.35 -0.03 9.31
CA GLN A 554 6.60 0.60 8.89
C GLN A 554 6.67 2.07 9.32
N ASP A 555 5.54 2.72 9.60
CA ASP A 555 5.52 4.06 10.20
C ASP A 555 6.15 4.07 11.60
N ASP A 556 6.01 2.98 12.37
CA ASP A 556 6.66 2.85 13.67
C ASP A 556 8.18 2.63 13.50
N MET A 557 8.61 1.91 12.45
CA MET A 557 10.04 1.77 12.10
C MET A 557 10.64 3.11 11.63
N LEU A 558 9.90 3.86 10.83
CA LEU A 558 10.27 5.22 10.43
C LEU A 558 10.36 6.16 11.63
N ALA A 559 9.47 6.01 12.62
CA ALA A 559 9.58 6.76 13.86
C ALA A 559 10.85 6.39 14.65
N LEU A 560 11.29 5.12 14.63
CA LEU A 560 12.57 4.73 15.23
C LEU A 560 13.75 5.38 14.50
N ARG A 561 13.68 5.51 13.17
CA ARG A 561 14.69 6.23 12.39
C ARG A 561 14.71 7.72 12.70
N ASP A 562 13.55 8.35 12.66
CA ASP A 562 13.42 9.80 12.75
C ASP A 562 13.62 10.32 14.19
N PHE A 563 13.31 9.49 15.20
CA PHE A 563 13.32 9.91 16.62
C PHE A 563 14.06 8.95 17.57
N GLY A 564 14.26 7.69 17.19
CA GLY A 564 14.88 6.64 18.03
C GLY A 564 16.37 6.43 17.77
N GLY A 565 16.94 7.11 16.76
CA GLY A 565 18.35 6.97 16.39
C GLY A 565 18.65 5.78 15.49
N ALA A 566 17.63 5.05 15.01
CA ALA A 566 17.81 4.02 13.99
C ALA A 566 18.24 4.65 12.65
N ALA A 567 18.82 3.85 11.75
CA ALA A 567 19.31 4.36 10.47
C ALA A 567 19.25 3.30 9.36
N ASP A 568 18.80 3.74 8.19
CA ASP A 568 18.81 2.96 6.95
C ASP A 568 20.26 2.67 6.50
N PHE A 569 20.46 1.59 5.76
CA PHE A 569 21.77 1.21 5.24
C PHE A 569 21.67 0.50 3.89
N HIS A 570 22.77 0.50 3.13
CA HIS A 570 22.82 -0.17 1.84
C HIS A 570 23.25 -1.63 2.00
N VAL A 571 22.64 -2.51 1.22
CA VAL A 571 23.04 -3.90 1.09
C VAL A 571 23.51 -4.12 -0.33
N ARG A 572 24.65 -4.78 -0.48
CA ARG A 572 25.29 -4.99 -1.78
C ARG A 572 26.08 -6.29 -1.79
N PRO A 573 26.38 -6.87 -2.94
CA PRO A 573 27.13 -8.09 -2.96
C PRO A 573 28.62 -7.82 -2.70
N THR A 574 29.35 -8.84 -2.23
CA THR A 574 30.81 -8.83 -2.12
C THR A 574 31.48 -8.62 -3.48
N GLU A 575 30.96 -9.27 -4.53
CA GLU A 575 31.38 -9.14 -5.92
C GLU A 575 30.19 -8.92 -6.85
N ASN A 576 30.46 -8.47 -8.08
CA ASN A 576 29.48 -8.61 -9.15
C ASN A 576 29.70 -9.97 -9.84
N TRP A 577 28.81 -10.34 -10.75
CA TRP A 577 29.00 -11.53 -11.55
C TRP A 577 28.79 -11.26 -13.03
N GLU A 578 29.57 -11.94 -13.85
CA GLU A 578 29.63 -11.74 -15.30
C GLU A 578 29.36 -13.05 -16.03
N GLN A 579 28.75 -12.96 -17.21
CA GLN A 579 28.64 -14.07 -18.16
C GLN A 579 29.08 -13.61 -19.55
N ASP A 580 29.84 -14.47 -20.23
CA ASP A 580 30.09 -14.30 -21.66
C ASP A 580 28.81 -14.63 -22.42
N VAL A 581 28.53 -13.89 -23.49
CA VAL A 581 27.41 -14.14 -24.39
C VAL A 581 27.95 -14.30 -25.80
N THR A 582 27.61 -15.41 -26.44
CA THR A 582 27.93 -15.65 -27.84
C THR A 582 26.66 -16.08 -28.56
N GLY A 583 26.57 -15.85 -29.87
CA GLY A 583 25.37 -16.29 -30.58
C GLY A 583 25.31 -15.87 -32.03
N THR A 584 24.17 -16.16 -32.64
CA THR A 584 23.86 -15.76 -34.01
C THR A 584 22.50 -15.11 -34.08
N LEU A 585 22.39 -14.07 -34.90
CA LEU A 585 21.13 -13.49 -35.31
C LEU A 585 20.90 -13.82 -36.78
N THR A 586 19.75 -14.40 -37.12
CA THR A 586 19.41 -14.72 -38.51
C THR A 586 18.70 -13.53 -39.13
N VAL A 587 19.15 -13.14 -40.32
CA VAL A 587 18.54 -12.07 -41.09
C VAL A 587 17.84 -12.63 -42.32
N ARG A 588 16.59 -12.20 -42.51
CA ARG A 588 15.77 -12.52 -43.69
C ARG A 588 15.11 -11.25 -44.19
N ASP A 589 15.18 -11.01 -45.49
CA ASP A 589 14.63 -9.81 -46.13
C ASP A 589 15.11 -8.49 -45.48
N GLY A 590 16.40 -8.46 -45.09
CA GLY A 590 17.02 -7.31 -44.43
C GLY A 590 16.58 -7.09 -42.98
N LYS A 591 15.87 -8.04 -42.37
CA LYS A 591 15.41 -7.95 -40.98
C LYS A 591 15.95 -9.08 -40.11
N VAL A 592 16.41 -8.77 -38.91
CA VAL A 592 16.68 -9.76 -37.88
C VAL A 592 15.35 -10.41 -37.47
N VAL A 593 15.25 -11.73 -37.60
CA VAL A 593 14.01 -12.48 -37.33
C VAL A 593 14.17 -13.55 -36.25
N GLU A 594 15.40 -13.87 -35.88
CA GLU A 594 15.72 -14.94 -34.95
C GLU A 594 17.03 -14.62 -34.25
N ALA A 595 17.11 -14.99 -32.96
CA ALA A 595 18.28 -14.80 -32.12
C ALA A 595 18.52 -16.08 -31.32
N ASP A 596 19.67 -16.71 -31.55
CA ASP A 596 20.15 -17.88 -30.83
C ASP A 596 21.39 -17.49 -30.03
N LEU A 597 21.22 -17.40 -28.71
CA LEU A 597 22.23 -16.90 -27.78
C LEU A 597 22.63 -18.00 -26.81
N THR A 598 23.93 -18.21 -26.67
CA THR A 598 24.56 -19.08 -25.68
C THR A 598 25.18 -18.22 -24.60
N TRP A 599 24.78 -18.49 -23.36
CA TRP A 599 25.30 -17.84 -22.16
C TRP A 599 26.36 -18.72 -21.54
N GLY A 600 27.55 -18.16 -21.32
CA GLY A 600 28.69 -18.81 -20.72
C GLY A 600 28.51 -19.07 -19.23
N GLU A 601 29.48 -19.79 -18.67
CA GLU A 601 29.59 -19.96 -17.23
C GLU A 601 29.74 -18.61 -16.54
N MET A 602 29.17 -18.54 -15.34
CA MET A 602 29.24 -17.33 -14.55
C MET A 602 30.57 -17.19 -13.84
N ARG A 603 31.11 -15.97 -13.82
CA ARG A 603 32.39 -15.64 -13.20
C ARG A 603 32.20 -14.45 -12.26
N LEU A 604 32.69 -14.54 -11.03
CA LEU A 604 32.71 -13.41 -10.12
C LEU A 604 33.71 -12.36 -10.61
N VAL A 605 33.33 -11.08 -10.54
CA VAL A 605 34.17 -9.96 -10.97
C VAL A 605 34.23 -8.86 -9.90
N PRO A 606 35.39 -8.23 -9.69
CA PRO A 606 35.53 -7.17 -8.69
C PRO A 606 34.60 -5.98 -8.97
N ARG A 607 33.97 -5.45 -7.92
CA ARG A 607 33.08 -4.28 -8.00
C ARG A 607 33.74 -3.02 -8.57
N SER A 608 35.05 -2.86 -8.36
CA SER A 608 35.83 -1.67 -8.71
C SER A 608 35.96 -1.43 -10.22
N GLY A 609 35.49 -2.35 -11.06
CA GLY A 609 35.51 -2.21 -12.52
C GLY A 609 34.51 -1.21 -13.11
N MET A 610 33.47 -0.80 -12.38
CA MET A 610 32.35 -0.01 -12.96
C MET A 610 32.25 1.45 -12.53
N ALA A 611 33.14 1.94 -11.65
CA ALA A 611 33.09 3.34 -11.19
C ALA A 611 33.38 4.41 -12.26
N ASN A 612 33.70 4.01 -13.51
CA ASN A 612 33.98 4.92 -14.63
C ASN A 612 33.03 4.75 -15.83
N GLN A 613 31.92 4.04 -15.69
CA GLN A 613 30.92 3.89 -16.75
C GLN A 613 29.55 4.37 -16.25
N SER A 614 29.42 5.68 -16.06
CA SER A 614 28.12 6.36 -16.18
C SER A 614 28.14 7.17 -17.48
N PRO A 615 27.04 7.22 -18.25
CA PRO A 615 26.95 8.04 -19.46
C PRO A 615 27.23 9.52 -19.21
#